data_AF-A0A6A7RW97-F1
#
_entry.id   AF-A0A6A7RW97-F1
#
_cell.length_a   1.000
_cell.length_b   1.000
_cell.length_c   1.000
_cell.angle_alpha   90.00
_cell.angle_beta   90.00
_cell.angle_gamma   90.00
#
_symmetry.space_group_name_H-M   'P 1'
#
loop_
_entity.id
_entity.type
_entity.pdbx_description
1 polymer ?
#
loop_
_entity_poly.entity_id
_entity_poly.type
_entity_poly.pdbx_seq_one_letter_code
_entity_poly.pdbx_strand_id
1 'polypeptide(L)'
;MQRGFPGTQAQGRRGLDRPRNQAPAAVRRLVIKPTRCGGLLPAFLLAQRALAAGLDCVVTSSVESACGVTAAAHLAAAIGNQLAHGLATSQWLAADTGAPPLIVDGRLLLPLATGLGFKPGKASPSRRSRAGRPLAE
;
A
#
# COMPACT_ATOMS: atom_id res chain seq x y z
N MET A 1 -5.04 -38.08 -23.35
CA MET A 1 -4.11 -37.04 -23.82
C MET A 1 -3.87 -36.05 -22.68
N GLN A 2 -2.73 -36.20 -22.00
CA GLN A 2 -2.28 -35.32 -20.92
C GLN A 2 -1.54 -34.12 -21.55
N ARG A 3 -1.77 -32.90 -21.05
CA ARG A 3 -0.81 -31.80 -21.22
C ARG A 3 -0.69 -31.06 -19.90
N GLY A 4 0.45 -31.29 -19.25
CA GLY A 4 0.86 -30.62 -18.02
C GLY A 4 1.26 -29.17 -18.28
N PHE A 5 0.94 -28.32 -17.32
CA PHE A 5 1.51 -26.97 -17.21
C PHE A 5 2.79 -27.04 -16.36
N PRO A 6 3.89 -26.41 -16.79
CA PRO A 6 5.15 -26.43 -16.06
C PRO A 6 5.02 -25.62 -14.77
N GLY A 7 5.51 -26.21 -13.68
CA GLY A 7 5.47 -25.63 -12.36
C GLY A 7 6.39 -24.43 -12.19
N THR A 8 5.89 -23.42 -11.51
CA THR A 8 6.71 -22.56 -10.66
C THR A 8 6.52 -23.08 -9.24
N GLN A 9 7.43 -23.94 -8.79
CA GLN A 9 7.55 -24.26 -7.38
C GLN A 9 8.02 -22.97 -6.68
N ALA A 10 7.08 -22.22 -6.10
CA ALA A 10 7.44 -21.26 -5.07
C ALA A 10 8.03 -22.09 -3.92
N GLN A 11 9.35 -22.05 -3.76
CA GLN A 11 10.08 -22.69 -2.69
C GLN A 11 9.33 -22.45 -1.37
N GLY A 12 8.75 -23.53 -0.83
CA GLY A 12 8.02 -23.47 0.42
C GLY A 12 8.90 -22.83 1.48
N ARG A 13 8.44 -21.70 2.03
CA ARG A 13 8.85 -21.31 3.37
C ARG A 13 8.18 -22.31 4.30
N ARG A 14 8.83 -23.47 4.46
CA ARG A 14 8.62 -24.40 5.57
C ARG A 14 8.45 -23.55 6.83
N GLY A 15 7.40 -23.84 7.60
CA GLY A 15 7.16 -23.23 8.89
C GLY A 15 8.46 -23.17 9.66
N LEU A 16 8.95 -21.97 9.90
CA LEU A 16 10.04 -21.77 10.83
C LEU A 16 9.41 -22.11 12.19
N ASP A 17 9.72 -23.30 12.70
CA ASP A 17 9.54 -23.62 14.10
C ASP A 17 10.31 -22.56 14.90
N ARG A 18 9.58 -21.53 15.34
CA ARG A 18 10.16 -20.44 16.12
C ARG A 18 10.48 -20.98 17.51
N PRO A 19 11.70 -20.79 18.03
CA PRO A 19 12.00 -21.10 19.42
C PRO A 19 11.04 -20.29 20.33
N ARG A 20 10.23 -21.00 21.10
CA ARG A 20 9.14 -20.46 21.96
C ARG A 20 9.64 -19.71 23.21
N ASN A 21 10.86 -19.18 23.21
CA ASN A 21 11.50 -18.69 24.44
C ASN A 21 11.67 -17.17 24.52
N GLN A 22 10.76 -16.41 23.90
CA GLN A 22 10.59 -14.98 24.15
C GLN A 22 9.18 -14.77 24.69
N ALA A 23 9.05 -14.02 25.79
CA ALA A 23 7.74 -13.57 26.26
C ALA A 23 7.00 -12.95 25.06
N PRO A 24 5.71 -13.29 24.84
CA PRO A 24 5.00 -12.82 23.67
C PRO A 24 5.06 -11.30 23.64
N ALA A 25 5.53 -10.74 22.52
CA ALA A 25 5.50 -9.30 22.31
C ALA A 25 4.07 -8.80 22.58
N ALA A 26 3.93 -7.70 23.32
CA ALA A 26 2.63 -7.14 23.70
C ALA A 26 1.75 -6.85 22.46
N VAL A 27 2.38 -6.63 21.31
CA VAL A 27 1.72 -6.53 19.99
C VAL A 27 2.37 -7.50 19.00
N ARG A 28 1.55 -8.12 18.15
CA ARG A 28 2.03 -9.06 17.10
C ARG A 28 2.23 -8.41 15.74
N ARG A 29 1.67 -7.21 15.55
CA ARG A 29 1.57 -6.56 14.23
C ARG A 29 1.73 -5.06 14.33
N LEU A 30 2.48 -4.51 13.38
CA LEU A 30 2.64 -3.09 13.18
C LEU A 30 1.74 -2.61 12.03
N VAL A 31 0.96 -1.56 12.29
CA VAL A 31 0.20 -0.84 11.26
C VAL A 31 1.09 0.27 10.71
N ILE A 32 1.40 0.20 9.42
CA ILE A 32 2.25 1.17 8.73
C ILE A 32 1.38 2.06 7.87
N LYS A 33 1.47 3.37 8.10
CA LYS A 33 0.82 4.41 7.29
C LYS A 33 1.92 5.22 6.63
N PRO A 34 2.22 5.06 5.33
CA PRO A 34 3.37 5.70 4.69
C PRO A 34 3.40 7.22 4.88
N THR A 35 2.24 7.86 4.82
CA THR A 35 2.05 9.30 5.06
C THR A 35 2.41 9.74 6.48
N ARG A 36 2.37 8.83 7.46
CA ARG A 36 2.76 9.07 8.86
C ARG A 36 4.21 8.68 9.16
N CYS A 37 4.85 7.96 8.24
CA CYS A 37 6.24 7.55 8.36
C CYS A 37 7.21 8.50 7.63
N GLY A 38 6.71 9.52 6.92
CA GLY A 38 7.55 10.41 6.09
C GLY A 38 7.79 9.89 4.67
N GLY A 39 6.93 9.01 4.17
CA GLY A 39 6.98 8.50 2.80
C GLY A 39 7.30 7.00 2.70
N LEU A 40 7.47 6.52 1.47
CA LEU A 40 7.60 5.08 1.17
C LEU A 40 8.90 4.48 1.71
N LEU A 41 10.04 5.15 1.50
CA LEU A 41 11.34 4.62 1.92
C LEU A 41 11.45 4.49 3.46
N PRO A 42 11.15 5.53 4.27
CA PRO A 42 11.11 5.37 5.73
C PRO A 42 10.14 4.28 6.20
N ALA A 43 8.96 4.19 5.57
CA ALA A 43 7.98 3.16 5.89
C ALA A 43 8.48 1.75 5.59
N PHE A 44 9.19 1.56 4.47
CA PHE A 44 9.81 0.29 4.11
C PHE A 44 10.90 -0.11 5.10
N LEU A 45 11.79 0.82 5.46
CA LEU A 45 12.84 0.55 6.45
C LEU A 45 12.25 0.19 7.83
N LEU A 46 11.15 0.85 8.24
CA LEU A 46 10.42 0.49 9.44
C LEU A 46 9.83 -0.93 9.36
N ALA A 47 9.24 -1.29 8.21
CA ALA A 47 8.70 -2.64 7.98
C ALA A 47 9.80 -3.70 8.09
N GLN A 48 10.95 -3.47 7.45
CA GLN A 48 12.08 -4.41 7.49
C GLN A 48 12.59 -4.64 8.93
N ARG A 49 12.69 -3.57 9.74
CA ARG A 49 13.06 -3.67 11.16
C ARG A 49 12.03 -4.46 11.97
N ALA A 50 10.75 -4.20 11.76
CA ALA A 50 9.67 -4.92 12.46
C ALA A 50 9.64 -6.41 12.09
N LEU A 51 9.80 -6.74 10.80
CA LEU A 51 9.90 -8.12 10.33
C LEU A 51 11.12 -8.85 10.92
N ALA A 52 12.28 -8.18 11.00
CA ALA A 52 13.47 -8.72 11.64
C ALA A 52 13.27 -8.97 13.15
N ALA A 53 12.42 -8.17 13.80
CA ALA A 53 11.99 -8.37 15.19
C ALA A 53 10.85 -9.42 15.34
N GLY A 54 10.45 -10.09 14.25
CA GLY A 54 9.44 -11.14 14.28
C GLY A 54 7.99 -10.68 14.28
N LEU A 55 7.74 -9.38 14.07
CA LEU A 55 6.41 -8.78 13.96
C LEU A 55 5.87 -8.88 12.52
N ASP A 56 4.55 -8.98 12.39
CA ASP A 56 3.88 -8.77 11.11
C ASP A 56 3.75 -7.27 10.78
N CYS A 57 3.67 -6.93 9.50
CA CYS A 57 3.44 -5.57 9.04
C CYS A 57 2.19 -5.49 8.16
N VAL A 58 1.30 -4.53 8.45
CA VAL A 58 0.15 -4.24 7.59
C VAL A 58 0.20 -2.78 7.16
N VAL A 59 0.34 -2.58 5.84
CA VAL A 59 0.22 -1.24 5.23
C VAL A 59 -1.25 -0.83 5.20
N THR A 60 -1.51 0.42 5.59
CA THR A 60 -2.84 1.01 5.53
C THR A 60 -2.78 2.41 4.95
N SER A 61 -3.87 2.77 4.30
CA SER A 61 -4.13 4.13 3.85
C SER A 61 -4.73 4.98 4.98
N SER A 62 -4.54 6.29 4.93
CA SER A 62 -5.28 7.29 5.71
C SER A 62 -6.29 8.03 4.83
N VAL A 63 -7.01 7.27 3.99
CA VAL A 63 -7.92 7.81 2.95
C VAL A 63 -7.15 8.67 1.96
N GLU A 64 -6.14 8.07 1.32
CA GLU A 64 -5.39 8.73 0.25
C GLU A 64 -6.12 8.65 -1.09
N SER A 65 -5.70 9.53 -2.01
CA SER A 65 -6.06 9.49 -3.42
C SER A 65 -5.56 8.22 -4.12
N ALA A 66 -6.06 7.93 -5.32
CA ALA A 66 -5.62 6.86 -6.21
C ALA A 66 -4.09 6.80 -6.37
N CYS A 67 -3.42 7.96 -6.44
CA CYS A 67 -1.96 8.04 -6.48
C CYS A 67 -1.33 7.49 -5.19
N GLY A 68 -1.80 7.95 -4.02
CA GLY A 68 -1.30 7.50 -2.72
C GLY A 68 -1.62 6.04 -2.42
N VAL A 69 -2.81 5.56 -2.80
CA VAL A 69 -3.19 4.15 -2.68
C VAL A 69 -2.31 3.27 -3.56
N THR A 70 -2.03 3.66 -4.80
CA THR A 70 -1.13 2.91 -5.69
C THR A 70 0.29 2.85 -5.13
N ALA A 71 0.80 3.98 -4.60
CA ALA A 71 2.10 4.02 -3.93
C ALA A 71 2.17 3.11 -2.69
N ALA A 72 1.14 3.15 -1.85
CA ALA A 72 1.04 2.26 -0.68
C ALA A 72 0.91 0.78 -1.07
N ALA A 73 0.23 0.48 -2.18
CA ALA A 73 0.14 -0.88 -2.72
C ALA A 73 1.49 -1.40 -3.21
N HIS A 74 2.32 -0.58 -3.84
CA HIS A 74 3.71 -0.96 -4.17
C HIS A 74 4.53 -1.25 -2.91
N LEU A 75 4.37 -0.45 -1.84
CA LEU A 75 5.04 -0.73 -0.56
C LEU A 75 4.58 -2.07 0.03
N ALA A 76 3.27 -2.33 0.05
CA ALA A 76 2.72 -3.60 0.50
C ALA A 76 3.27 -4.80 -0.30
N ALA A 77 3.33 -4.67 -1.63
CA ALA A 77 3.92 -5.68 -2.50
C ALA A 77 5.42 -5.89 -2.23
N ALA A 78 6.18 -4.83 -1.96
CA ALA A 78 7.60 -4.91 -1.60
C ALA A 78 7.84 -5.59 -0.24
N ILE A 79 6.92 -5.43 0.72
CA ILE A 79 6.95 -6.16 2.00
C ILE A 79 6.66 -7.66 1.77
N GLY A 80 5.74 -7.99 0.86
CA GLY A 80 5.59 -9.35 0.31
C GLY A 80 5.13 -10.42 1.31
N ASN A 81 4.39 -10.05 2.36
CA ASN A 81 4.01 -10.96 3.45
C ASN A 81 2.62 -11.62 3.28
N GLN A 82 1.95 -11.41 2.15
CA GLN A 82 0.65 -12.02 1.79
C GLN A 82 -0.49 -11.73 2.78
N LEU A 83 -0.35 -10.69 3.62
CA LEU A 83 -1.42 -10.26 4.51
C LEU A 83 -2.42 -9.35 3.79
N ALA A 84 -3.63 -9.26 4.35
CA ALA A 84 -4.59 -8.24 3.92
C ALA A 84 -4.13 -6.85 4.37
N HIS A 85 -4.16 -5.89 3.45
CA HIS A 85 -3.76 -4.50 3.67
C HIS A 85 -4.94 -3.54 3.57
N GLY A 86 -4.92 -2.45 4.35
CA GLY A 86 -6.02 -1.49 4.45
C GLY A 86 -5.97 -0.40 3.37
N LEU A 87 -6.04 -0.79 2.10
CA LEU A 87 -5.80 0.10 0.95
C LEU A 87 -7.06 0.45 0.14
N ALA A 88 -8.19 -0.23 0.37
CA ALA A 88 -9.42 -0.08 -0.41
C ALA A 88 -10.25 1.15 -0.03
N THR A 89 -9.64 2.34 0.01
CA THR A 89 -10.28 3.59 0.46
C THR A 89 -10.63 4.55 -0.66
N SER A 90 -10.11 4.37 -1.89
CA SER A 90 -10.38 5.29 -3.01
C SER A 90 -11.87 5.47 -3.33
N GLN A 91 -12.68 4.43 -3.15
CA GLN A 91 -14.14 4.49 -3.38
C GLN A 91 -14.89 5.38 -2.38
N TRP A 92 -14.24 5.82 -1.30
CA TRP A 92 -14.82 6.77 -0.34
C TRP A 92 -14.74 8.21 -0.82
N LEU A 93 -13.90 8.50 -1.82
CA LEU A 93 -13.74 9.84 -2.38
C LEU A 93 -14.81 10.09 -3.45
N ALA A 94 -15.57 11.18 -3.31
CA ALA A 94 -16.55 11.60 -4.32
C ALA A 94 -15.89 11.93 -5.69
N ALA A 95 -14.65 12.40 -5.64
CA ALA A 95 -13.79 12.60 -6.81
C ALA A 95 -12.35 12.29 -6.41
N ASP A 96 -11.61 11.63 -7.30
CA ASP A 96 -10.21 11.26 -7.09
C ASP A 96 -9.29 11.94 -8.13
N THR A 97 -8.01 11.98 -7.82
CA THR A 97 -6.92 12.52 -8.64
C THR A 97 -6.62 11.72 -9.91
N GLY A 98 -7.19 10.52 -10.07
CA GLY A 98 -7.00 9.64 -11.22
C GLY A 98 -7.74 8.31 -11.00
N ALA A 99 -7.52 7.35 -11.89
CA ALA A 99 -8.13 6.03 -11.76
C ALA A 99 -7.47 5.24 -10.61
N PRO A 100 -8.24 4.74 -9.63
CA PRO A 100 -7.69 3.89 -8.58
C PRO A 100 -7.34 2.51 -9.11
N PRO A 101 -6.45 1.77 -8.43
CA PRO A 101 -6.15 0.39 -8.81
C PRO A 101 -7.39 -0.50 -8.67
N LEU A 102 -7.54 -1.45 -9.60
CA LEU A 102 -8.67 -2.37 -9.60
C LEU A 102 -8.57 -3.34 -8.42
N ILE A 103 -9.70 -3.63 -7.78
CA ILE A 103 -9.83 -4.67 -6.76
C ILE A 103 -10.68 -5.80 -7.33
N VAL A 104 -10.13 -7.01 -7.39
CA VAL A 104 -10.81 -8.24 -7.85
C VAL A 104 -10.56 -9.32 -6.82
N ASP A 105 -11.62 -10.00 -6.36
CA ASP A 105 -11.54 -11.09 -5.37
C ASP A 105 -10.72 -10.75 -4.12
N GLY A 106 -10.90 -9.53 -3.61
CA GLY A 106 -10.17 -9.03 -2.43
C GLY A 106 -8.69 -8.69 -2.67
N ARG A 107 -8.23 -8.69 -3.94
CA ARG A 107 -6.85 -8.34 -4.32
C ARG A 107 -6.82 -7.04 -5.08
N LEU A 108 -5.96 -6.12 -4.64
CA LEU A 108 -5.65 -4.89 -5.36
C LEU A 108 -4.57 -5.20 -6.41
N LEU A 109 -4.86 -4.91 -7.68
CA LEU A 109 -3.98 -5.18 -8.80
C LEU A 109 -3.08 -3.97 -9.09
N LEU A 110 -1.76 -4.18 -9.09
CA LEU A 110 -0.79 -3.16 -9.43
C LEU A 110 -0.63 -3.01 -10.95
N PRO A 111 -0.47 -1.77 -11.46
CA PRO A 111 -0.11 -1.57 -12.86
C PRO A 111 1.25 -2.18 -13.20
N LEU A 112 1.40 -2.71 -14.42
CA LEU A 112 2.69 -3.20 -14.95
C LEU A 112 3.55 -2.09 -15.58
N ALA A 113 3.08 -0.84 -15.55
CA ALA A 113 3.80 0.31 -16.10
C ALA A 113 4.95 0.74 -15.19
N THR A 114 5.91 1.48 -15.75
CA THR A 114 7.06 2.02 -15.01
C THR A 114 6.64 3.03 -13.94
N GLY A 115 7.47 3.17 -12.90
CA GLY A 115 7.17 4.03 -11.77
C GLY A 115 5.95 3.54 -11.00
N LEU A 116 5.02 4.44 -10.68
CA LEU A 116 3.75 4.09 -10.03
C LEU A 116 2.69 3.55 -11.01
N GLY A 117 2.89 3.70 -12.32
CA GLY A 117 1.84 3.43 -13.31
C GLY A 117 0.57 4.29 -13.14
N PHE A 118 0.63 5.35 -12.33
CA PHE A 118 -0.47 6.27 -12.09
C PHE A 118 -0.53 7.36 -13.16
N LYS A 119 -1.76 7.69 -13.61
CA LYS A 119 -2.03 8.81 -14.51
C LYS A 119 -2.99 9.79 -13.84
N PRO A 120 -2.61 11.07 -13.67
CA PRO A 120 -3.54 12.08 -13.19
C PRO A 120 -4.77 12.17 -14.10
N GLY A 121 -5.94 12.23 -13.49
CA GLY A 121 -7.20 12.54 -14.16
C GLY A 121 -7.21 13.98 -14.68
N LYS A 122 -8.18 14.31 -15.53
CA LYS A 122 -8.38 15.69 -15.95
C LYS A 122 -8.66 16.53 -14.71
N ALA A 123 -7.91 17.60 -14.51
CA ALA A 123 -8.19 18.55 -13.45
C ALA A 123 -9.65 19.02 -13.58
N SER A 124 -10.44 18.95 -12.51
CA SER A 124 -11.66 19.75 -12.44
C SER A 124 -11.25 21.21 -12.68
N PRO A 125 -12.01 22.00 -13.46
CA PRO A 125 -11.67 23.39 -13.73
C PRO A 125 -11.34 24.04 -12.38
N SER A 126 -10.10 24.51 -12.28
CA SER A 126 -9.56 25.00 -11.02
C SER A 126 -10.57 25.98 -10.45
N ARG A 127 -10.97 25.76 -9.19
CA ARG A 127 -11.40 26.89 -8.37
C ARG A 127 -10.14 27.76 -8.36
N ARG A 128 -10.10 28.74 -9.26
CA ARG A 128 -8.97 29.67 -9.39
C ARG A 128 -8.63 30.10 -7.97
N SER A 129 -7.34 30.31 -7.73
CA SER A 129 -6.85 30.97 -6.52
C SER A 129 -7.87 32.00 -6.08
N ARG A 130 -8.19 32.05 -4.80
CA ARG A 130 -8.76 33.28 -4.24
C ARG A 130 -7.69 34.35 -4.48
N ALA A 131 -7.65 34.93 -5.68
CA ALA A 131 -7.07 36.22 -5.92
C ALA A 131 -7.69 37.08 -4.82
N GLY A 132 -6.82 37.60 -3.95
CA GLY A 132 -7.24 38.39 -2.80
C GLY A 132 -8.28 39.38 -3.26
N ARG A 133 -9.43 39.39 -2.56
CA ARG A 133 -10.31 40.55 -2.65
C ARG A 133 -9.43 41.76 -2.30
N PRO A 134 -9.37 42.81 -3.13
CA PRO A 134 -8.74 44.04 -2.66
C PRO A 134 -9.51 44.48 -1.41
N LEU A 135 -8.78 44.76 -0.33
CA LEU A 135 -9.35 45.49 0.80
C LEU A 135 -9.79 46.83 0.24
N ALA A 136 -11.10 47.10 0.31
CA ALA A 136 -11.61 48.44 0.16
C ALA A 136 -11.32 49.18 1.47
N GLU A 137 -10.47 50.20 1.40
CA GLU A 137 -10.50 51.38 2.25
C GLU A 137 -10.59 52.61 1.35
#